data_AF-A0A1H8EAI2-F1
#
_entry.id   AF-A0A1H8EAI2-F1
#
_cell.length_a   1.000
_cell.length_b   1.000
_cell.length_c   1.000
_cell.angle_alpha   90.00
_cell.angle_beta   90.00
_cell.angle_gamma   90.00
#
_symmetry.space_group_name_H-M   'P 1'
#
loop_
_entity.id
_entity.type
_entity.pdbx_description
1 polymer ?
#
loop_
_entity_poly.entity_id
_entity_poly.type
_entity_poly.pdbx_seq_one_letter_code
_entity_poly.pdbx_strand_id
1 'polypeptide(L)'
;MATPDGRAGRRGSGYRVGERWVLTAAHVVTDEAPVAVRVRFDADRPEEWTAAARVLLAAAEADVALLEITGEVPPGPPPRPPVYGQVPAADVVLRCSAMGFPRFKLRRDRGTAADDASPSQYRDSCHATGTVSVLSNRREGTLELAVTPPAADPDPRRSPWEGMSGAAVWHGPALIGVVSAHHTGDGLGRLAATRADCWHRLLTPDQGELMSRHAGLPGPAALLPPAAPSRAAQTPPSLVALKDDLPLSELHLLVDALTDVPTLRDAASLSLVLDSIRPEIAANSPRVPALRADVYGIVRTCLRYPGALDQLLDAVRMMEGESTAVSRMDREAAELGRRYG
;
A
#
# COMPACT_ATOMS: atom_id res chain seq x y z
N MET A 1 21.24 17.76 -3.95
CA MET A 1 22.30 18.71 -3.54
C MET A 1 22.67 18.51 -2.08
N ALA A 2 23.96 18.34 -1.79
CA ALA A 2 24.51 18.47 -0.45
C ALA A 2 24.32 19.91 0.06
N THR A 3 24.13 20.09 1.36
CA THR A 3 24.20 21.43 1.97
C THR A 3 25.66 21.93 1.91
N PRO A 4 25.89 23.26 1.98
CA PRO A 4 27.23 23.85 1.93
C PRO A 4 28.23 23.26 2.94
N ASP A 5 27.75 22.65 4.02
CA ASP A 5 28.57 22.09 5.10
C ASP A 5 28.96 20.62 4.92
N GLY A 6 28.68 19.98 3.78
CA GLY A 6 29.11 18.60 3.49
C GLY A 6 28.50 17.51 4.39
N ARG A 7 27.67 17.86 5.37
CA ARG A 7 26.85 16.90 6.13
C ARG A 7 25.72 16.38 5.25
N ALA A 8 25.58 15.06 5.17
CA ALA A 8 24.45 14.43 4.50
C ALA A 8 23.17 14.80 5.27
N GLY A 9 22.47 15.83 4.80
CA GLY A 9 21.21 16.27 5.38
C GLY A 9 20.21 15.12 5.43
N ARG A 10 19.50 15.02 6.55
CA ARG A 10 18.41 14.06 6.75
C ARG A 10 17.28 14.36 5.76
N ARG A 11 16.65 13.32 5.24
CA ARG A 11 15.56 13.45 4.26
C ARG A 11 14.39 12.58 4.68
N GLY A 12 13.19 13.09 4.40
CA GLY A 12 11.94 12.36 4.52
C GLY A 12 10.99 12.78 3.41
N SER A 13 9.81 12.19 3.44
CA SER A 13 8.68 12.54 2.58
C SER A 13 7.71 13.45 3.33
N GLY A 14 6.79 14.07 2.61
CA GLY A 14 5.77 14.93 3.22
C GLY A 14 4.62 15.17 2.24
N TYR A 15 3.50 15.66 2.77
CA TYR A 15 2.30 15.96 1.99
C TYR A 15 1.86 17.40 2.22
N ARG A 16 1.61 18.16 1.14
CA ARG A 16 1.15 19.55 1.22
C ARG A 16 -0.35 19.57 1.52
N VAL A 17 -0.71 20.01 2.72
CA VAL A 17 -2.08 20.01 3.26
C VAL A 17 -2.81 21.36 3.11
N GLY A 18 -2.14 22.35 2.51
CA GLY A 18 -2.73 23.65 2.21
C GLY A 18 -1.77 24.53 1.42
N GLU A 19 -2.03 25.83 1.39
CA GLU A 19 -1.21 26.76 0.60
C GLU A 19 0.26 26.75 1.03
N ARG A 20 0.52 26.80 2.34
CA ARG A 20 1.88 26.91 2.89
C ARG A 20 2.21 25.80 3.88
N TRP A 21 1.43 24.74 3.93
CA TRP A 21 1.49 23.77 5.03
C TRP A 21 1.88 22.40 4.51
N VAL A 22 2.89 21.80 5.14
CA VAL A 22 3.36 20.44 4.81
C VAL A 22 3.35 19.57 6.05
N LEU A 23 2.67 18.44 5.94
CA LEU A 23 2.63 17.39 6.94
C LEU A 23 3.78 16.41 6.71
N THR A 24 4.49 16.03 7.77
CA THR A 24 5.56 15.01 7.74
C THR A 24 5.69 14.32 9.10
N ALA A 25 6.63 13.40 9.26
CA ALA A 25 6.91 12.76 10.54
C ALA A 25 7.79 13.68 11.41
N ALA A 26 7.54 13.74 12.72
CA ALA A 26 8.25 14.64 13.61
C ALA A 26 9.75 14.36 13.62
N HIS A 27 10.12 13.08 13.72
CA HIS A 27 11.52 12.71 13.78
C HIS A 27 12.31 13.19 12.55
N VAL A 28 11.69 13.34 11.37
CA VAL A 28 12.37 13.82 10.15
C VAL A 28 12.97 15.21 10.34
N VAL A 29 12.32 16.05 11.14
CA VAL A 29 12.64 17.48 11.29
C VAL A 29 13.12 17.87 12.68
N THR A 30 13.09 16.96 13.66
CA THR A 30 13.74 17.15 14.96
C THR A 30 15.19 16.67 14.88
N ASP A 31 16.12 17.63 14.93
CA ASP A 31 17.57 17.42 15.09
C ASP A 31 18.05 18.26 16.29
N GLU A 32 19.20 17.92 16.86
CA GLU A 32 19.80 18.60 18.02
C GLU A 32 20.34 20.00 17.68
N ALA A 33 20.46 20.34 16.40
CA ALA A 33 20.85 21.67 15.91
C ALA A 33 19.75 22.28 15.04
N PRO A 34 19.62 23.62 14.97
CA PRO A 34 18.67 24.27 14.07
C PRO A 34 19.04 23.97 12.61
N VAL A 35 18.31 23.03 12.00
CA VAL A 35 18.47 22.66 10.59
C VAL A 35 17.55 23.54 9.73
N ALA A 36 18.11 24.20 8.72
CA ALA A 36 17.32 24.85 7.68
C ALA A 36 16.51 23.80 6.91
N VAL A 37 15.18 23.81 7.08
CA VAL A 37 14.29 22.87 6.38
C VAL A 37 14.01 23.39 4.98
N ARG A 38 14.13 22.51 3.98
CA ARG A 38 13.72 22.78 2.60
C ARG A 38 12.72 21.74 2.15
N VAL A 39 11.67 22.20 1.49
CA VAL A 39 10.69 21.33 0.83
C VAL A 39 10.92 21.40 -0.68
N ARG A 40 10.90 20.26 -1.35
CA ARG A 40 11.03 20.13 -2.80
C ARG A 40 9.80 19.40 -3.33
N PHE A 41 9.14 20.00 -4.30
CA PHE A 41 7.95 19.45 -4.97
C PHE A 41 8.29 19.12 -6.41
N ASP A 42 7.61 18.09 -6.93
CA ASP A 42 7.70 17.65 -8.34
C ASP A 42 9.14 17.59 -8.86
N ALA A 43 10.04 17.05 -8.03
CA ALA A 43 11.46 16.95 -8.29
C ALA A 43 11.74 16.37 -9.70
N ASP A 44 12.60 17.06 -10.44
CA ASP A 44 13.07 16.69 -11.76
C ASP A 44 11.93 16.61 -12.82
N ARG A 45 10.84 17.37 -12.59
CA ARG A 45 9.71 17.58 -13.51
C ARG A 45 9.63 19.07 -13.91
N PRO A 46 8.93 19.44 -14.99
CA PRO A 46 8.79 20.84 -15.40
C PRO A 46 8.17 21.76 -14.34
N GLU A 47 7.38 21.18 -13.44
CA GLU A 47 6.71 21.89 -12.34
C GLU A 47 7.55 21.87 -11.03
N GLU A 48 8.82 21.45 -11.08
CA GLU A 48 9.68 21.43 -9.90
C GLU A 48 9.78 22.82 -9.26
N TRP A 49 9.65 22.85 -7.94
CA TRP A 49 10.06 24.00 -7.15
C TRP A 49 10.55 23.58 -5.77
N THR A 50 11.39 24.44 -5.19
CA THR A 50 11.94 24.26 -3.84
C THR A 50 11.72 25.54 -3.06
N ALA A 51 11.35 25.41 -1.78
CA ALA A 51 11.20 26.55 -0.89
C ALA A 51 11.78 26.27 0.49
N ALA A 52 12.22 27.34 1.16
CA ALA A 52 12.55 27.29 2.57
C ALA A 52 11.27 27.04 3.38
N ALA A 53 11.41 26.27 4.46
CA ALA A 53 10.35 26.01 5.40
C ALA A 53 10.87 26.09 6.83
N ARG A 54 9.96 26.30 7.78
CA ARG A 54 10.24 26.21 9.22
C ARG A 54 9.29 25.21 9.88
N VAL A 55 9.75 24.58 10.95
CA VAL A 55 8.90 23.72 11.79
C VAL A 55 7.95 24.60 12.57
N LEU A 56 6.65 24.52 12.29
CA LEU A 56 5.61 25.19 13.07
C LEU A 56 5.26 24.36 14.31
N LEU A 57 5.16 23.04 14.15
CA LEU A 57 5.00 22.09 15.24
C LEU A 57 5.75 20.80 14.92
N ALA A 58 6.29 20.17 15.96
CA ALA A 58 6.77 18.79 15.92
C ALA A 58 6.32 18.10 17.22
N ALA A 59 5.38 17.16 17.10
CA ALA A 59 4.83 16.41 18.21
C ALA A 59 5.48 15.02 18.26
N ALA A 60 6.43 14.84 19.17
CA ALA A 60 7.19 13.58 19.29
C ALA A 60 6.28 12.39 19.63
N GLU A 61 5.32 12.56 20.55
CA GLU A 61 4.38 11.51 20.97
C GLU A 61 3.50 11.00 19.82
N ALA A 62 3.13 11.89 18.90
CA ALA A 62 2.33 11.56 17.72
C ALA A 62 3.19 11.23 16.48
N ASP A 63 4.51 11.36 16.59
CA ASP A 63 5.51 11.40 15.52
C ASP A 63 5.02 12.14 14.26
N VAL A 64 4.44 13.32 14.45
CA VAL A 64 3.91 14.17 13.37
C VAL A 64 4.41 15.60 13.49
N ALA A 65 4.76 16.21 12.36
CA ALA A 65 5.16 17.61 12.27
C ALA A 65 4.40 18.34 11.18
N LEU A 66 4.23 19.65 11.40
CA LEU A 66 3.70 20.58 10.44
C LEU A 66 4.75 21.64 10.13
N LEU A 67 5.03 21.82 8.85
CA LEU A 67 5.96 22.80 8.34
C LEU A 67 5.21 23.96 7.70
N GLU A 68 5.71 25.17 7.92
CA GLU A 68 5.31 26.36 7.16
C GLU A 68 6.32 26.61 6.04
N ILE A 69 5.83 26.77 4.81
CA ILE A 69 6.60 27.23 3.67
C ILE A 69 6.77 28.75 3.77
N THR A 70 7.96 29.18 4.15
CA THR A 70 8.33 30.60 4.31
C THR A 70 8.86 31.20 3.02
N GLY A 71 9.32 30.37 2.08
CA GLY A 71 9.74 30.80 0.75
C GLY A 71 8.58 31.12 -0.20
N GLU A 72 8.97 31.41 -1.45
CA GLU A 72 8.03 31.65 -2.54
C GLU A 72 7.29 30.35 -2.90
N VAL A 73 5.99 30.47 -3.12
CA VAL A 73 5.12 29.39 -3.55
C VAL A 73 4.63 29.75 -4.96
N PRO A 74 4.81 28.88 -5.97
CA PRO A 74 4.34 29.17 -7.32
C PRO A 74 2.84 29.48 -7.38
N PRO A 75 2.42 30.37 -8.29
CA PRO A 75 1.01 30.73 -8.43
C PRO A 75 0.20 29.52 -8.89
N GLY A 76 -0.96 29.31 -8.26
CA GLY A 76 -1.87 28.20 -8.56
C GLY A 76 -2.87 27.99 -7.43
N PRO A 77 -3.95 27.23 -7.66
CA PRO A 77 -4.87 26.90 -6.58
C PRO A 77 -4.14 26.07 -5.52
N PRO A 78 -4.24 26.42 -4.22
CA PRO A 78 -3.65 25.59 -3.18
C PRO A 78 -4.34 24.23 -3.14
N PRO A 79 -3.64 23.16 -2.72
CA PRO A 79 -4.28 21.87 -2.50
C PRO A 79 -5.35 22.02 -1.42
N ARG A 80 -6.44 21.28 -1.56
CA ARG A 80 -7.44 21.19 -0.50
C ARG A 80 -6.85 20.42 0.67
N PRO A 81 -7.18 20.77 1.93
CA PRO A 81 -6.85 19.94 3.07
C PRO A 81 -7.35 18.50 2.87
N PRO A 82 -6.60 17.50 3.33
CA PRO A 82 -6.99 16.11 3.18
C PRO A 82 -8.25 15.81 4.00
N VAL A 83 -9.04 14.84 3.54
CA VAL A 83 -10.05 14.21 4.39
C VAL A 83 -9.33 13.26 5.33
N TYR A 84 -9.60 13.34 6.63
CA TYR A 84 -9.00 12.45 7.63
C TYR A 84 -9.93 11.28 7.94
N GLY A 85 -9.39 10.07 8.00
CA GLY A 85 -10.16 8.85 8.23
C GLY A 85 -9.97 8.28 9.63
N GLN A 86 -11.03 7.66 10.16
CA GLN A 86 -10.94 6.81 11.35
C GLN A 86 -10.40 5.43 10.98
N VAL A 87 -9.60 4.84 11.86
CA VAL A 87 -9.21 3.44 11.77
C VAL A 87 -10.02 2.67 12.82
N PRO A 88 -10.89 1.72 12.41
CA PRO A 88 -11.76 1.02 13.35
C PRO A 88 -10.94 0.22 14.36
N ALA A 89 -11.45 -0.01 15.56
CA ALA A 89 -10.80 -0.92 16.52
C ALA A 89 -11.34 -2.35 16.34
N ALA A 90 -11.15 -2.92 15.14
CA ALA A 90 -11.72 -4.22 14.75
C ALA A 90 -10.72 -5.06 13.94
N ASP A 91 -11.00 -6.35 13.83
CA ASP A 91 -10.25 -7.28 12.97
C ASP A 91 -10.58 -7.01 11.49
N VAL A 92 -9.92 -6.00 10.92
CA VAL A 92 -10.08 -5.60 9.53
C VAL A 92 -8.74 -5.30 8.88
N VAL A 93 -8.71 -5.54 7.56
CA VAL A 93 -7.57 -5.19 6.71
C VAL A 93 -8.01 -4.09 5.75
N LEU A 94 -7.28 -2.97 5.77
CA LEU A 94 -7.56 -1.81 4.93
C LEU A 94 -6.62 -1.80 3.74
N ARG A 95 -7.12 -1.61 2.52
CA ARG A 95 -6.27 -1.32 1.35
C ARG A 95 -5.74 0.10 1.45
N CYS A 96 -4.43 0.25 1.36
CA CYS A 96 -3.76 1.52 1.59
C CYS A 96 -2.71 1.83 0.52
N SER A 97 -2.41 3.11 0.36
CA SER A 97 -1.23 3.55 -0.39
C SER A 97 -0.49 4.68 0.29
N ALA A 98 0.81 4.80 -0.01
CA ALA A 98 1.65 5.89 0.43
C ALA A 98 2.62 6.27 -0.69
N MET A 99 2.85 7.57 -0.88
CA MET A 99 3.81 8.06 -1.87
C MET A 99 4.95 8.77 -1.15
N GLY A 100 6.18 8.37 -1.44
CA GLY A 100 7.39 8.97 -0.87
C GLY A 100 8.64 8.72 -1.70
N PHE A 101 9.80 9.05 -1.15
CA PHE A 101 11.10 9.03 -1.87
C PHE A 101 12.13 8.12 -1.19
N PRO A 102 11.86 6.81 -1.13
CA PRO A 102 12.74 5.85 -0.45
C PRO A 102 14.08 5.69 -1.17
N ARG A 103 15.08 5.27 -0.42
CA ARG A 103 16.45 5.10 -0.88
C ARG A 103 16.60 4.09 -2.01
N PHE A 104 15.82 3.00 -2.05
CA PHE A 104 15.91 2.01 -3.15
C PHE A 104 15.51 2.59 -4.52
N LYS A 105 14.87 3.77 -4.56
CA LYS A 105 14.60 4.54 -5.78
C LYS A 105 15.72 5.52 -6.14
N LEU A 106 16.84 5.51 -5.42
CA LEU A 106 18.03 6.30 -5.76
C LEU A 106 18.66 5.77 -7.05
N ARG A 107 18.76 6.63 -8.05
CA ARG A 107 19.34 6.34 -9.36
C ARG A 107 20.43 7.34 -9.68
N ARG A 108 21.35 6.94 -10.54
CA ARG A 108 22.29 7.87 -11.19
C ARG A 108 21.56 8.48 -12.38
N ASP A 109 21.54 9.80 -12.43
CA ASP A 109 21.24 10.51 -13.65
C ASP A 109 22.44 10.40 -14.59
N ARG A 110 22.18 10.04 -15.85
CA ARG A 110 23.20 9.98 -16.89
C ARG A 110 23.19 11.24 -17.77
N GLY A 111 22.21 12.12 -17.61
CA GLY A 111 21.96 13.27 -18.49
C GLY A 111 22.37 14.64 -17.94
N THR A 112 22.51 14.79 -16.62
CA THR A 112 23.06 16.01 -16.01
C THR A 112 24.34 15.67 -15.24
N ALA A 113 25.48 16.10 -15.79
CA ALA A 113 26.68 16.21 -14.98
C ALA A 113 26.43 17.33 -13.96
N ALA A 114 26.72 17.09 -12.68
CA ALA A 114 26.87 18.19 -11.75
C ALA A 114 28.04 19.09 -12.23
N ASP A 115 28.10 20.35 -11.78
CA ASP A 115 29.14 21.32 -12.17
C ASP A 115 30.59 20.80 -11.94
N ASP A 116 30.74 19.74 -11.14
CA ASP A 116 31.99 19.05 -10.81
C ASP A 116 32.26 17.76 -11.64
N ALA A 117 31.50 17.53 -12.72
CA ALA A 117 31.53 16.33 -13.56
C ALA A 117 31.17 15.01 -12.85
N SER A 118 30.62 15.06 -11.63
CA SER A 118 30.07 13.88 -10.97
C SER A 118 28.68 13.50 -11.54
N PRO A 119 28.35 12.20 -11.65
CA PRO A 119 27.02 11.79 -12.06
C PRO A 119 26.00 12.27 -11.02
N SER A 120 25.05 13.10 -11.44
CA SER A 120 24.01 13.57 -10.53
C SER A 120 23.15 12.38 -10.06
N GLN A 121 22.64 12.44 -8.84
CA GLN A 121 21.81 11.37 -8.26
C GLN A 121 20.44 11.93 -7.92
N TYR A 122 19.39 11.19 -8.29
CA TYR A 122 18.01 11.52 -7.95
C TYR A 122 17.33 10.34 -7.27
N ARG A 123 16.37 10.63 -6.39
CA ARG A 123 15.46 9.61 -5.87
C ARG A 123 14.14 9.75 -6.59
N ASP A 124 13.73 8.71 -7.28
CA ASP A 124 12.42 8.67 -7.89
C ASP A 124 11.33 8.49 -6.81
N SER A 125 10.11 8.88 -7.15
CA SER A 125 8.94 8.60 -6.34
C SER A 125 8.67 7.10 -6.26
N CYS A 126 8.19 6.66 -5.10
CA CYS A 126 7.62 5.34 -4.90
C CYS A 126 6.18 5.50 -4.44
N HIS A 127 5.24 5.09 -5.29
CA HIS A 127 3.87 4.85 -4.89
C HIS A 127 3.78 3.41 -4.37
N ALA A 128 3.84 3.25 -3.05
CA ALA A 128 3.71 1.96 -2.39
C ALA A 128 2.22 1.66 -2.16
N THR A 129 1.74 0.54 -2.70
CA THR A 129 0.37 0.05 -2.52
C THR A 129 0.40 -1.23 -1.71
N GLY A 130 -0.55 -1.38 -0.79
CA GLY A 130 -0.53 -2.51 0.14
C GLY A 130 -1.75 -2.55 1.05
N THR A 131 -1.56 -3.15 2.22
CA THR A 131 -2.62 -3.32 3.21
C THR A 131 -2.17 -2.93 4.60
N VAL A 132 -3.10 -2.43 5.41
CA VAL A 132 -2.92 -2.24 6.85
C VAL A 132 -3.76 -3.27 7.59
N SER A 133 -3.10 -4.11 8.39
CA SER A 133 -3.76 -4.93 9.41
C SER A 133 -3.95 -4.09 10.67
N VAL A 134 -5.20 -3.76 11.00
CA VAL A 134 -5.53 -2.83 12.08
C VAL A 134 -5.14 -3.35 13.47
N LEU A 135 -5.08 -4.67 13.63
CA LEU A 135 -4.71 -5.30 14.89
C LEU A 135 -3.21 -5.56 15.05
N SER A 136 -2.40 -5.30 14.01
CA SER A 136 -0.93 -5.29 14.11
C SER A 136 -0.45 -4.07 14.91
N ASN A 137 0.74 -4.16 15.51
CA ASN A 137 1.44 -3.08 16.23
C ASN A 137 0.65 -2.34 17.33
N ARG A 138 -0.40 -2.97 17.90
CA ARG A 138 -1.26 -2.34 18.93
C ARG A 138 -0.53 -1.85 20.17
N ARG A 139 0.56 -2.53 20.57
CA ARG A 139 1.38 -2.11 21.72
C ARG A 139 2.11 -0.80 21.44
N GLU A 140 2.65 -0.65 20.22
CA GLU A 140 3.34 0.57 19.78
C GLU A 140 2.32 1.68 19.44
N GLY A 141 1.08 1.30 19.08
CA GLY A 141 0.03 2.23 18.69
C GLY A 141 0.13 2.69 17.23
N THR A 142 0.96 2.04 16.43
CA THR A 142 1.16 2.30 15.00
C THR A 142 0.30 1.36 14.14
N LEU A 143 0.17 1.70 12.85
CA LEU A 143 -0.36 0.82 11.81
C LEU A 143 0.81 0.09 11.16
N GLU A 144 0.64 -1.20 10.88
CA GLU A 144 1.56 -1.96 10.03
C GLU A 144 1.09 -1.87 8.58
N LEU A 145 1.81 -1.12 7.75
CA LEU A 145 1.62 -1.05 6.31
C LEU A 145 2.45 -2.16 5.65
N ALA A 146 1.76 -3.24 5.24
CA ALA A 146 2.31 -4.34 4.47
C ALA A 146 2.33 -4.01 2.98
N VAL A 147 3.51 -4.05 2.36
CA VAL A 147 3.75 -3.72 0.93
C VAL A 147 4.66 -4.76 0.30
N THR A 148 4.72 -4.78 -1.04
CA THR A 148 5.73 -5.58 -1.75
C THR A 148 7.13 -5.13 -1.32
N PRO A 149 7.97 -6.03 -0.79
CA PRO A 149 9.29 -5.67 -0.31
C PRO A 149 10.20 -5.25 -1.47
N PRO A 150 11.03 -4.21 -1.31
CA PRO A 150 12.13 -3.94 -2.23
C PRO A 150 13.27 -4.94 -1.99
N ALA A 151 14.25 -4.93 -2.88
CA ALA A 151 15.54 -5.56 -2.59
C ALA A 151 16.21 -4.89 -1.37
N ALA A 152 17.03 -5.65 -0.65
CA ALA A 152 17.84 -5.11 0.43
C ALA A 152 18.80 -4.02 -0.08
N ASP A 153 19.11 -3.03 0.75
CA ASP A 153 20.15 -2.05 0.44
C ASP A 153 21.53 -2.74 0.43
N PRO A 154 22.43 -2.41 -0.51
CA PRO A 154 23.80 -2.92 -0.48
C PRO A 154 24.56 -2.58 0.81
N ASP A 155 24.24 -1.47 1.49
CA ASP A 155 24.75 -1.18 2.84
C ASP A 155 23.79 -1.79 3.89
N PRO A 156 24.20 -2.84 4.63
CA PRO A 156 23.32 -3.53 5.58
C PRO A 156 22.91 -2.66 6.77
N ARG A 157 23.56 -1.50 6.98
CA ARG A 157 23.21 -0.54 8.04
C ARG A 157 22.11 0.43 7.61
N ARG A 158 21.71 0.41 6.34
CA ARG A 158 20.71 1.32 5.79
C ARG A 158 19.44 0.58 5.45
N SER A 159 18.31 1.21 5.74
CA SER A 159 17.03 0.75 5.25
C SER A 159 16.86 1.14 3.78
N PRO A 160 16.41 0.24 2.89
CA PRO A 160 16.02 0.62 1.53
C PRO A 160 14.86 1.63 1.54
N TRP A 161 14.10 1.71 2.63
CA TRP A 161 13.00 2.66 2.84
C TRP A 161 13.43 3.99 3.43
N GLU A 162 14.72 4.21 3.71
CA GLU A 162 15.21 5.50 4.21
C GLU A 162 14.73 6.65 3.29
N GLY A 163 14.00 7.61 3.85
CA GLY A 163 13.35 8.71 3.11
C GLY A 163 11.84 8.54 2.88
N MET A 164 11.27 7.37 3.17
CA MET A 164 9.81 7.14 3.13
C MET A 164 9.07 7.78 4.32
N SER A 165 9.72 7.89 5.48
CA SER A 165 9.14 8.51 6.66
C SER A 165 8.59 9.91 6.37
N GLY A 166 7.38 10.19 6.86
CA GLY A 166 6.62 11.39 6.56
C GLY A 166 5.68 11.29 5.36
N ALA A 167 5.71 10.20 4.59
CA ALA A 167 4.73 9.95 3.54
C ALA A 167 3.32 9.76 4.13
N ALA A 168 2.32 10.45 3.57
CA ALA A 168 0.92 10.27 3.97
C ALA A 168 0.42 8.88 3.55
N VAL A 169 -0.29 8.20 4.46
CA VAL A 169 -0.93 6.90 4.24
C VAL A 169 -2.41 7.10 4.02
N TRP A 170 -2.90 6.61 2.88
CA TRP A 170 -4.25 6.81 2.39
C TRP A 170 -5.03 5.51 2.39
N HIS A 171 -6.30 5.57 2.81
CA HIS A 171 -7.31 4.54 2.55
C HIS A 171 -8.45 5.18 1.75
N GLY A 172 -8.55 4.85 0.47
CA GLY A 172 -9.43 5.58 -0.45
C GLY A 172 -9.07 7.07 -0.46
N PRO A 173 -10.03 7.99 -0.25
CA PRO A 173 -9.76 9.43 -0.21
C PRO A 173 -9.24 9.92 1.15
N ALA A 174 -9.17 9.06 2.17
CA ALA A 174 -8.92 9.47 3.55
C ALA A 174 -7.46 9.24 3.97
N LEU A 175 -6.83 10.26 4.53
CA LEU A 175 -5.56 10.16 5.22
C LEU A 175 -5.80 9.49 6.58
N ILE A 176 -5.19 8.34 6.79
CA ILE A 176 -5.32 7.54 8.02
C ILE A 176 -4.05 7.55 8.88
N GLY A 177 -2.94 8.03 8.33
CA GLY A 177 -1.65 8.04 9.01
C GLY A 177 -0.51 8.66 8.22
N VAL A 178 0.68 8.63 8.81
CA VAL A 178 1.94 9.04 8.19
C VAL A 178 2.98 7.96 8.45
N VAL A 179 3.74 7.54 7.44
CA VAL A 179 4.83 6.56 7.61
C VAL A 179 5.83 7.09 8.64
N SER A 180 6.10 6.33 9.70
CA SER A 180 7.03 6.71 10.77
C SER A 180 8.36 5.97 10.63
N ALA A 181 8.32 4.63 10.67
CA ALA A 181 9.52 3.83 10.78
C ALA A 181 9.52 2.60 9.86
N HIS A 182 10.72 2.05 9.67
CA HIS A 182 10.93 0.72 9.12
C HIS A 182 11.74 -0.08 10.13
N HIS A 183 11.07 -0.94 10.89
CA HIS A 183 11.71 -1.88 11.80
C HIS A 183 12.27 -3.03 10.98
N THR A 184 13.58 -3.08 10.75
CA THR A 184 14.21 -4.06 9.85
C THR A 184 13.94 -5.53 10.26
N GLY A 185 13.64 -5.78 11.54
CA GLY A 185 13.26 -7.10 12.06
C GLY A 185 11.87 -7.58 11.62
N ASP A 186 10.95 -6.67 11.28
CA ASP A 186 9.60 -7.02 10.79
C ASP A 186 9.61 -7.44 9.31
N GLY A 187 10.75 -7.24 8.65
CA GLY A 187 10.97 -7.58 7.24
C GLY A 187 10.79 -6.38 6.31
N LEU A 188 11.41 -6.47 5.12
CA LEU A 188 11.49 -5.37 4.16
C LEU A 188 10.14 -4.94 3.56
N GLY A 189 9.07 -5.72 3.77
CA GLY A 189 7.72 -5.43 3.30
C GLY A 189 6.79 -4.89 4.38
N ARG A 190 7.34 -4.41 5.51
CA ARG A 190 6.57 -3.92 6.67
C ARG A 190 7.04 -2.54 7.09
N LEU A 191 6.15 -1.55 6.98
CA LEU A 191 6.40 -0.18 7.43
C LEU A 191 5.46 0.16 8.58
N ALA A 192 5.96 0.85 9.59
CA ALA A 192 5.12 1.44 10.63
C ALA A 192 4.60 2.79 10.15
N ALA A 193 3.33 3.09 10.45
CA ALA A 193 2.74 4.40 10.24
C ALA A 193 2.01 4.88 11.51
N THR A 194 2.08 6.17 11.79
CA THR A 194 1.30 6.80 12.85
C THR A 194 -0.19 6.72 12.54
N ARG A 195 -1.02 6.87 13.58
CA ARG A 195 -2.48 6.82 13.49
C ARG A 195 -3.08 8.22 13.56
N ALA A 196 -3.60 8.73 12.44
CA ALA A 196 -4.16 10.08 12.39
C ALA A 196 -5.34 10.26 13.35
N ASP A 197 -6.17 9.23 13.51
CA ASP A 197 -7.29 9.18 14.46
C ASP A 197 -6.86 9.18 15.94
N CYS A 198 -5.60 8.86 16.22
CA CYS A 198 -5.03 8.91 17.57
C CYS A 198 -4.39 10.27 17.89
N TRP A 199 -4.11 11.12 16.90
CA TRP A 199 -3.41 12.39 17.13
C TRP A 199 -4.13 13.28 18.13
N HIS A 200 -5.46 13.32 18.14
CA HIS A 200 -6.22 14.12 19.12
C HIS A 200 -5.93 13.76 20.59
N ARG A 201 -5.47 12.53 20.85
CA ARG A 201 -5.08 12.07 22.19
C ARG A 201 -3.61 12.32 22.51
N LEU A 202 -2.78 12.49 21.49
CA LEU A 202 -1.32 12.58 21.59
C LEU A 202 -0.81 14.02 21.45
N LEU A 203 -1.58 14.89 20.79
CA LEU A 203 -1.28 16.31 20.66
C LEU A 203 -1.72 17.08 21.91
N THR A 204 -0.92 18.07 22.31
CA THR A 204 -1.37 19.08 23.28
C THR A 204 -2.50 19.92 22.70
N PRO A 205 -3.29 20.64 23.52
CA PRO A 205 -4.36 21.52 23.02
C PRO A 205 -3.88 22.50 21.95
N ASP A 206 -2.75 23.18 22.18
CA ASP A 206 -2.17 24.15 21.24
C ASP A 206 -1.73 23.48 19.93
N GLN A 207 -1.13 22.29 20.01
CA GLN A 207 -0.74 21.53 18.83
C GLN A 207 -1.97 21.07 18.02
N GLY A 208 -3.03 20.65 18.71
CA GLY A 208 -4.31 20.29 18.10
C GLY A 208 -4.96 21.47 17.37
N GLU A 209 -4.91 22.67 17.96
CA GLU A 209 -5.41 23.90 17.34
C GLU A 209 -4.63 24.23 16.06
N LEU A 210 -3.29 24.14 16.11
CA LEU A 210 -2.44 24.37 14.93
C LEU A 210 -2.73 23.35 13.81
N MET A 211 -2.85 22.06 14.14
CA MET A 211 -3.20 21.02 13.16
C MET A 211 -4.59 21.23 12.56
N SER A 212 -5.57 21.62 13.37
CA SER A 212 -6.92 21.94 12.89
C SER A 212 -6.90 23.14 11.94
N ARG A 213 -6.27 24.24 12.35
CA ARG A 213 -6.23 25.50 11.59
C ARG A 213 -5.47 25.37 10.26
N HIS A 214 -4.36 24.64 10.25
CA HIS A 214 -3.41 24.69 9.15
C HIS A 214 -3.33 23.40 8.33
N ALA A 215 -3.62 22.24 8.94
CA ALA A 215 -3.69 20.96 8.24
C ALA A 215 -5.14 20.50 7.98
N GLY A 216 -6.14 21.18 8.55
CA GLY A 216 -7.54 20.83 8.40
C GLY A 216 -7.94 19.57 9.18
N LEU A 217 -7.18 19.20 10.22
CA LEU A 217 -7.51 18.06 11.08
C LEU A 217 -8.85 18.34 11.80
N PRO A 218 -9.94 17.61 11.48
CA PRO A 218 -11.21 17.86 12.12
C PRO A 218 -11.22 17.31 13.55
N GLY A 219 -12.26 17.64 14.32
CA GLY A 219 -12.52 16.96 15.59
C GLY A 219 -12.81 15.45 15.38
N PRO A 220 -12.63 14.60 16.41
CA PRO A 220 -12.75 13.14 16.29
C PRO A 220 -14.06 12.65 15.66
N ALA A 221 -15.18 13.33 15.96
CA ALA A 221 -16.52 12.98 15.46
C ALA A 221 -16.72 13.28 13.96
N ALA A 222 -15.87 14.12 13.37
CA ALA A 222 -15.93 14.52 11.97
C ALA A 222 -14.87 13.82 11.10
N LEU A 223 -14.10 12.90 11.67
CA LEU A 223 -13.27 11.97 10.89
C LEU A 223 -14.17 11.08 10.06
N LEU A 224 -13.78 10.83 8.80
CA LEU A 224 -14.52 9.94 7.91
C LEU A 224 -14.47 8.52 8.48
N PRO A 225 -15.62 7.89 8.80
CA PRO A 225 -15.60 6.49 9.23
C PRO A 225 -15.03 5.63 8.10
N PRO A 226 -14.40 4.48 8.41
CA PRO A 226 -14.02 3.55 7.36
C PRO A 226 -15.27 3.24 6.54
N ALA A 227 -15.15 3.30 5.21
CA ALA A 227 -16.21 2.81 4.36
C ALA A 227 -16.52 1.38 4.83
N ALA A 228 -17.80 1.09 5.11
CA ALA A 228 -18.22 -0.26 5.46
C ALA A 228 -17.53 -1.22 4.48
N PRO A 229 -16.88 -2.29 4.97
CA PRO A 229 -15.98 -3.08 4.14
C PRO A 229 -16.72 -3.41 2.85
N SER A 230 -16.26 -2.82 1.75
CA SER A 230 -16.70 -3.28 0.45
C SER A 230 -16.33 -4.75 0.46
N ARG A 231 -17.34 -5.60 0.29
CA ARG A 231 -17.28 -7.07 0.35
C ARG A 231 -16.27 -7.68 -0.65
N ALA A 232 -15.52 -6.83 -1.38
CA ALA A 232 -14.58 -7.12 -2.44
C ALA A 232 -13.09 -7.18 -2.01
N ALA A 233 -12.75 -6.98 -0.73
CA ALA A 233 -11.39 -7.19 -0.22
C ALA A 233 -11.32 -8.25 0.90
N GLN A 234 -12.24 -9.21 0.89
CA GLN A 234 -12.01 -10.45 1.60
C GLN A 234 -10.86 -11.16 0.87
N THR A 235 -9.86 -11.64 1.62
CA THR A 235 -9.16 -12.87 1.21
C THR A 235 -10.23 -13.80 0.63
N PRO A 236 -10.09 -14.32 -0.60
CA PRO A 236 -11.12 -15.19 -1.16
C PRO A 236 -11.46 -16.24 -0.10
N PRO A 237 -12.73 -16.39 0.30
CA PRO A 237 -13.10 -17.31 1.36
C PRO A 237 -12.57 -18.69 0.97
N SER A 238 -11.84 -19.30 1.90
CA SER A 238 -11.25 -20.62 1.70
C SER A 238 -12.33 -21.58 1.23
N LEU A 239 -12.09 -22.25 0.10
CA LEU A 239 -13.01 -23.23 -0.46
C LEU A 239 -12.74 -24.64 0.09
N VAL A 240 -11.84 -24.78 1.06
CA VAL A 240 -11.51 -26.05 1.74
C VAL A 240 -12.73 -26.70 2.38
N ALA A 241 -13.72 -25.93 2.82
CA ALA A 241 -14.93 -26.44 3.49
C ALA A 241 -16.00 -26.97 2.53
N LEU A 242 -15.84 -26.77 1.20
CA LEU A 242 -16.82 -27.26 0.22
C LEU A 242 -16.89 -28.78 0.21
N LYS A 243 -18.10 -29.31 0.09
CA LYS A 243 -18.32 -30.76 -0.05
C LYS A 243 -17.91 -31.25 -1.43
N ASP A 244 -17.39 -32.46 -1.48
CA ASP A 244 -16.99 -33.15 -2.71
C ASP A 244 -18.19 -33.65 -3.54
N ASP A 245 -19.42 -33.57 -3.04
CA ASP A 245 -20.65 -34.02 -3.69
C ASP A 245 -21.53 -32.88 -4.24
N LEU A 246 -21.07 -31.62 -4.19
CA LEU A 246 -21.82 -30.46 -4.72
C LEU A 246 -22.33 -30.68 -6.16
N PRO A 247 -23.64 -30.41 -6.43
CA PRO A 247 -24.21 -30.62 -7.75
C PRO A 247 -23.75 -29.53 -8.74
N LEU A 248 -23.84 -29.83 -10.04
CA LEU A 248 -23.49 -28.88 -11.12
C LEU A 248 -24.26 -27.56 -11.01
N SER A 249 -25.51 -27.59 -10.52
CA SER A 249 -26.34 -26.40 -10.30
C SER A 249 -25.78 -25.43 -9.26
N GLU A 250 -24.82 -25.84 -8.43
CA GLU A 250 -24.14 -24.96 -7.49
C GLU A 250 -22.78 -24.50 -8.03
N LEU A 251 -22.15 -25.33 -8.87
CA LEU A 251 -20.84 -25.04 -9.45
C LEU A 251 -20.90 -24.24 -10.75
N HIS A 252 -22.06 -24.15 -11.41
CA HIS A 252 -22.13 -23.66 -12.78
C HIS A 252 -21.60 -22.23 -12.94
N LEU A 253 -21.84 -21.32 -11.99
CA LEU A 253 -21.36 -19.93 -12.08
C LEU A 253 -19.85 -19.83 -11.99
N LEU A 254 -19.22 -20.61 -11.10
CA LEU A 254 -17.77 -20.68 -11.01
C LEU A 254 -17.16 -21.31 -12.26
N VAL A 255 -17.78 -22.38 -12.79
CA VAL A 255 -17.35 -23.01 -14.04
C VAL A 255 -17.48 -22.04 -15.21
N ASP A 256 -18.61 -21.32 -15.32
CA ASP A 256 -18.82 -20.26 -16.30
C ASP A 256 -17.70 -19.21 -16.24
N ALA A 257 -17.40 -18.73 -15.03
CA ALA A 257 -16.35 -17.73 -14.84
C ALA A 257 -14.96 -18.26 -15.20
N LEU A 258 -14.63 -19.50 -14.84
CA LEU A 258 -13.36 -20.14 -15.21
C LEU A 258 -13.24 -20.34 -16.72
N THR A 259 -14.32 -20.71 -17.41
CA THR A 259 -14.30 -20.83 -18.88
C THR A 259 -14.09 -19.51 -19.61
N ASP A 260 -14.33 -18.39 -18.93
CA ASP A 260 -14.07 -17.04 -19.47
C ASP A 260 -12.64 -16.57 -19.30
N VAL A 261 -11.83 -17.29 -18.52
CA VAL A 261 -10.43 -16.97 -18.32
C VAL A 261 -9.61 -17.35 -19.56
N PRO A 262 -8.89 -16.42 -20.22
CA PRO A 262 -8.12 -16.71 -21.42
C PRO A 262 -7.12 -17.85 -21.27
N THR A 263 -6.38 -17.88 -20.16
CA THR A 263 -5.40 -18.91 -19.79
C THR A 263 -6.01 -20.31 -19.72
N LEU A 264 -7.28 -20.45 -19.38
CA LEU A 264 -7.95 -21.75 -19.31
C LEU A 264 -8.56 -22.18 -20.65
N ARG A 265 -8.74 -21.25 -21.60
CA ARG A 265 -9.25 -21.55 -22.95
C ARG A 265 -8.21 -22.21 -23.84
N ASP A 266 -6.93 -21.93 -23.59
CA ASP A 266 -5.82 -22.55 -24.30
C ASP A 266 -5.38 -23.84 -23.61
N ALA A 267 -5.29 -24.94 -24.35
CA ALA A 267 -5.00 -26.26 -23.79
C ALA A 267 -3.58 -26.37 -23.21
N ALA A 268 -2.59 -25.67 -23.79
CA ALA A 268 -1.22 -25.67 -23.31
C ALA A 268 -1.10 -24.87 -22.00
N SER A 269 -1.71 -23.69 -21.95
CA SER A 269 -1.78 -22.84 -20.77
C SER A 269 -2.55 -23.50 -19.63
N LEU A 270 -3.66 -24.18 -19.94
CA LEU A 270 -4.39 -25.01 -18.97
C LEU A 270 -3.53 -26.14 -18.41
N SER A 271 -2.71 -26.80 -19.23
CA SER A 271 -1.76 -27.81 -18.75
C SER A 271 -0.76 -27.21 -17.76
N LEU A 272 -0.20 -26.03 -18.04
CA LEU A 272 0.73 -25.34 -17.14
C LEU A 272 0.07 -24.97 -15.81
N VAL A 273 -1.20 -24.54 -15.82
CA VAL A 273 -1.97 -24.33 -14.58
C VAL A 273 -2.07 -25.63 -13.79
N LEU A 274 -2.43 -26.74 -14.44
CA LEU A 274 -2.58 -28.03 -13.78
C LEU A 274 -1.25 -28.59 -13.25
N ASP A 275 -0.14 -28.35 -13.94
CA ASP A 275 1.21 -28.73 -13.51
C ASP A 275 1.70 -27.90 -12.32
N SER A 276 1.14 -26.71 -12.12
CA SER A 276 1.45 -25.82 -10.99
C SER A 276 0.69 -26.14 -9.70
N ILE A 277 -0.30 -27.04 -9.79
CA ILE A 277 -1.07 -27.53 -8.64
C ILE A 277 -0.72 -29.00 -8.34
N ARG A 278 -1.45 -29.60 -7.39
CA ARG A 278 -1.28 -31.01 -7.00
C ARG A 278 -1.29 -31.97 -8.21
N PRO A 279 -0.28 -32.83 -8.36
CA PRO A 279 -0.17 -33.76 -9.50
C PRO A 279 -1.36 -34.74 -9.57
N GLU A 280 -2.00 -35.03 -8.44
CA GLU A 280 -3.20 -35.87 -8.38
C GLU A 280 -4.38 -35.26 -9.15
N ILE A 281 -4.46 -33.94 -9.26
CA ILE A 281 -5.55 -33.27 -9.98
C ILE A 281 -5.39 -33.48 -11.49
N ALA A 282 -4.19 -33.25 -12.01
CA ALA A 282 -3.88 -33.47 -13.42
C ALA A 282 -4.10 -34.95 -13.81
N ALA A 283 -3.68 -35.88 -12.93
CA ALA A 283 -3.78 -37.32 -13.19
C ALA A 283 -5.22 -37.87 -13.13
N ASN A 284 -6.12 -37.26 -12.35
CA ASN A 284 -7.48 -37.78 -12.12
C ASN A 284 -8.59 -36.95 -12.78
N SER A 285 -8.27 -35.79 -13.37
CA SER A 285 -9.26 -34.96 -14.06
C SER A 285 -9.59 -35.50 -15.44
N PRO A 286 -10.87 -35.83 -15.72
CA PRO A 286 -11.27 -36.28 -17.05
C PRO A 286 -11.01 -35.18 -18.07
N ARG A 287 -10.20 -35.46 -19.10
CA ARG A 287 -9.94 -34.52 -20.20
C ARG A 287 -10.98 -34.73 -21.28
N VAL A 288 -11.81 -33.71 -21.51
CA VAL A 288 -12.84 -33.75 -22.55
C VAL A 288 -12.65 -32.58 -23.53
N PRO A 289 -12.93 -32.76 -24.84
CA PRO A 289 -12.70 -31.70 -25.84
C PRO A 289 -13.53 -30.43 -25.61
N ALA A 290 -14.68 -30.54 -24.94
CA ALA A 290 -15.55 -29.41 -24.66
C ALA A 290 -15.07 -28.65 -23.41
N LEU A 291 -14.52 -27.45 -23.59
CA LEU A 291 -13.90 -26.64 -22.54
C LEU A 291 -14.73 -26.56 -21.25
N ARG A 292 -16.03 -26.28 -21.35
CA ARG A 292 -16.90 -26.18 -20.17
C ARG A 292 -16.98 -27.49 -19.38
N ALA A 293 -17.11 -28.61 -20.09
CA ALA A 293 -17.18 -29.91 -19.46
C ALA A 293 -15.83 -30.33 -18.86
N ASP A 294 -14.73 -29.91 -19.49
CA ASP A 294 -13.36 -30.13 -19.04
C ASP A 294 -13.06 -29.37 -17.73
N VAL A 295 -13.36 -28.07 -17.72
CA VAL A 295 -13.27 -27.22 -16.52
C VAL A 295 -14.16 -27.76 -15.40
N TYR A 296 -15.38 -28.20 -15.70
CA TYR A 296 -16.24 -28.83 -14.69
C TYR A 296 -15.63 -30.11 -14.11
N GLY A 297 -15.05 -30.96 -14.96
CA GLY A 297 -14.33 -32.17 -14.54
C GLY A 297 -13.17 -31.85 -13.61
N ILE A 298 -12.37 -30.84 -13.94
CA ILE A 298 -11.26 -30.35 -13.12
C ILE A 298 -11.77 -29.84 -11.77
N VAL A 299 -12.78 -28.96 -11.74
CA VAL A 299 -13.34 -28.41 -10.50
C VAL A 299 -13.90 -29.53 -9.62
N ARG A 300 -14.60 -30.52 -10.19
CA ARG A 300 -15.07 -31.70 -9.45
C ARG A 300 -13.94 -32.52 -8.87
N THR A 301 -12.85 -32.71 -9.61
CA THR A 301 -11.65 -33.36 -9.09
C THR A 301 -11.04 -32.56 -7.94
N CYS A 302 -10.87 -31.24 -8.09
CA CYS A 302 -10.36 -30.37 -7.03
C CYS A 302 -11.18 -30.48 -5.73
N LEU A 303 -12.50 -30.61 -5.80
CA LEU A 303 -13.35 -30.73 -4.61
C LEU A 303 -13.13 -32.04 -3.83
N ARG A 304 -12.55 -33.08 -4.44
CA ARG A 304 -12.18 -34.33 -3.75
C ARG A 304 -10.91 -34.21 -2.91
N TYR A 305 -10.12 -33.15 -3.13
CA TYR A 305 -8.84 -32.94 -2.47
C TYR A 305 -8.88 -31.59 -1.72
N PRO A 306 -8.95 -31.59 -0.38
CA PRO A 306 -9.05 -30.36 0.40
C PRO A 306 -7.99 -29.33 0.02
N GLY A 307 -8.43 -28.11 -0.31
CA GLY A 307 -7.59 -26.97 -0.70
C GLY A 307 -7.06 -26.99 -2.15
N ALA A 308 -7.35 -28.04 -2.94
CA ALA A 308 -6.91 -28.08 -4.33
C ALA A 308 -7.65 -27.06 -5.22
N LEU A 309 -8.89 -26.70 -4.87
CA LEU A 309 -9.62 -25.65 -5.59
C LEU A 309 -9.03 -24.26 -5.33
N ASP A 310 -8.62 -23.97 -4.10
CA ASP A 310 -7.93 -22.72 -3.77
C ASP A 310 -6.60 -22.59 -4.55
N GLN A 311 -5.82 -23.68 -4.61
CA GLN A 311 -4.58 -23.72 -5.40
C GLN A 311 -4.80 -23.49 -6.89
N LEU A 312 -5.88 -24.05 -7.45
CA LEU A 312 -6.25 -23.81 -8.85
C LEU A 312 -6.54 -22.33 -9.10
N LEU A 313 -7.34 -21.68 -8.24
CA LEU A 313 -7.67 -20.27 -8.38
C LEU A 313 -6.42 -19.38 -8.21
N ASP A 314 -5.52 -19.71 -7.29
CA ASP A 314 -4.24 -19.00 -7.10
C ASP A 314 -3.32 -19.12 -8.31
N ALA A 315 -3.20 -20.32 -8.90
CA ALA A 315 -2.44 -20.54 -10.12
C ALA A 315 -2.98 -19.70 -11.28
N VAL A 316 -4.30 -19.66 -11.44
CA VAL A 316 -4.97 -18.83 -12.45
C VAL A 316 -4.68 -17.34 -12.22
N ARG A 317 -4.80 -16.84 -10.98
CA ARG A 317 -4.47 -15.45 -10.63
C ARG A 317 -3.02 -15.11 -10.99
N MET A 318 -2.10 -16.01 -10.72
CA MET A 318 -0.67 -15.79 -10.98
C MET A 318 -0.36 -15.67 -12.47
N MET A 319 -1.01 -16.47 -13.32
CA MET A 319 -0.73 -16.45 -14.76
C MET A 319 -1.47 -15.33 -15.51
N GLU A 320 -2.70 -15.01 -15.11
CA GLU A 320 -3.51 -13.98 -15.77
C GLU A 320 -3.26 -12.56 -15.26
N GLY A 321 -2.89 -12.39 -13.99
CA GLY A 321 -2.80 -11.09 -13.35
C GLY A 321 -4.17 -10.41 -13.16
N GLU A 322 -4.18 -9.08 -13.12
CA GLU A 322 -5.41 -8.30 -12.92
C GLU A 322 -6.25 -8.24 -14.21
N SER A 323 -7.26 -9.11 -14.31
CA SER A 323 -8.21 -9.12 -15.42
C SER A 323 -9.67 -9.12 -14.97
N THR A 324 -10.59 -8.70 -15.84
CA THR A 324 -12.03 -8.74 -15.58
C THR A 324 -12.55 -10.17 -15.43
N ALA A 325 -11.94 -11.13 -16.13
CA ALA A 325 -12.23 -12.56 -15.99
C ALA A 325 -11.81 -13.08 -14.62
N VAL A 326 -10.62 -12.74 -14.13
CA VAL A 326 -10.15 -13.08 -12.78
C VAL A 326 -11.03 -12.44 -11.71
N SER A 327 -11.43 -11.18 -11.89
CA SER A 327 -12.34 -10.49 -10.97
C SER A 327 -13.73 -11.16 -10.90
N ARG A 328 -14.22 -11.71 -12.01
CA ARG A 328 -15.48 -12.47 -12.06
C ARG A 328 -15.30 -13.83 -11.36
N MET A 329 -14.24 -14.56 -11.69
CA MET A 329 -13.90 -15.83 -11.03
C MET A 329 -13.83 -15.67 -9.50
N ASP A 330 -13.14 -14.65 -9.01
CA ASP A 330 -13.02 -14.38 -7.57
C ASP A 330 -14.36 -14.09 -6.91
N ARG A 331 -15.26 -13.38 -7.61
CA ARG A 331 -16.61 -13.09 -7.12
C ARG A 331 -17.44 -14.36 -6.96
N GLU A 332 -17.46 -15.22 -7.99
CA GLU A 332 -18.23 -16.47 -7.97
C GLU A 332 -17.67 -17.46 -6.96
N ALA A 333 -16.34 -17.57 -6.87
CA ALA A 333 -15.68 -18.35 -5.83
C ALA A 333 -16.07 -17.86 -4.43
N ALA A 334 -16.07 -16.54 -4.22
CA ALA A 334 -16.45 -15.96 -2.94
C ALA A 334 -17.92 -16.16 -2.59
N GLU A 335 -18.82 -16.12 -3.58
CA GLU A 335 -20.24 -16.42 -3.39
C GLU A 335 -20.47 -17.89 -3.01
N LEU A 336 -19.77 -18.80 -3.68
CA LEU A 336 -19.84 -20.23 -3.40
C LEU A 336 -19.31 -20.54 -1.99
N GLY A 337 -18.15 -19.99 -1.62
CA GLY A 337 -17.58 -20.13 -0.29
C GLY A 337 -18.49 -19.59 0.80
N ARG A 338 -19.19 -18.47 0.58
CA ARG A 338 -20.16 -17.94 1.57
C ARG A 338 -21.43 -18.77 1.72
N ARG A 339 -21.81 -19.54 0.70
CA ARG A 339 -23.02 -20.37 0.73
C ARG A 339 -22.79 -21.68 1.49
N TYR A 340 -21.55 -22.18 1.50
CA TYR A 340 -21.21 -23.54 1.95
C TYR A 340 -20.04 -23.64 2.94
N GLY A 341 -19.32 -22.55 3.18
CA GLY A 341 -18.30 -22.44 4.25
C GLY A 341 -18.89 -21.84 5.51
#